data_AF-A0A1G6PSU0-F1
#
_entry.id   AF-A0A1G6PSU0-F1
#
_cell.length_a   1.000
_cell.length_b   1.000
_cell.length_c   1.000
_cell.angle_alpha   90.00
_cell.angle_beta   90.00
_cell.angle_gamma   90.00
#
_symmetry.space_group_name_H-M   'P 1'
#
loop_
_entity.id
_entity.type
_entity.pdbx_description
1 polymer ?
#
loop_
_entity_poly.entity_id
_entity_poly.type
_entity_poly.pdbx_seq_one_letter_code
_entity_poly.pdbx_strand_id
1 'polypeptide(L)'
;MRVKPSFLAIALALAIPAIAQPVDQADNTDCKAKEAALERDIDIARSKGQMLRRRQLAEALAALQTRCKAVAAPEQSRAARIERLEQEIRDLRLELNRAEEQLRELKHGGS
;
A
#
# COMPACT_ATOMS: atom_id res chain seq x y z
N MET A 1 -2.41 -58.56 13.32
CA MET A 1 -1.42 -58.08 12.31
C MET A 1 -1.96 -56.79 11.73
N ARG A 2 -1.25 -55.71 11.45
CA ARG A 2 0.08 -55.17 11.77
C ARG A 2 -0.05 -53.70 11.32
N VAL A 3 0.38 -52.75 12.14
CA VAL A 3 0.11 -51.31 11.97
C VAL A 3 1.16 -50.63 11.07
N LYS A 4 0.74 -49.65 10.25
CA LYS A 4 1.50 -48.54 9.59
C LYS A 4 2.49 -48.90 8.45
N PRO A 5 2.90 -47.96 7.54
CA PRO A 5 3.04 -46.49 7.68
C PRO A 5 2.28 -45.66 6.60
N SER A 6 1.72 -44.48 6.88
CA SER A 6 2.37 -43.19 7.18
C SER A 6 3.37 -42.72 6.12
N PHE A 7 2.87 -42.19 5.01
CA PHE A 7 3.66 -41.34 4.10
C PHE A 7 3.46 -39.87 4.50
N LEU A 8 4.43 -39.32 5.22
CA LEU A 8 4.54 -37.91 5.54
C LEU A 8 5.33 -37.24 4.42
N ALA A 9 4.63 -36.76 3.39
CA ALA A 9 5.22 -35.96 2.33
C ALA A 9 5.32 -34.50 2.81
N ILE A 10 6.47 -34.12 3.34
CA ILE A 10 6.80 -32.72 3.62
C ILE A 10 7.15 -32.07 2.29
N ALA A 11 6.17 -31.46 1.63
CA ALA A 11 6.39 -30.60 0.48
C ALA A 11 7.01 -29.28 0.97
N LEU A 12 8.29 -29.09 0.68
CA LEU A 12 9.04 -27.87 0.95
C LEU A 12 8.46 -26.75 0.07
N ALA A 13 7.61 -25.91 0.65
CA ALA A 13 7.08 -24.72 -0.03
C ALA A 13 8.21 -23.71 -0.22
N LEU A 14 8.69 -23.58 -1.46
CA LEU A 14 9.56 -22.48 -1.87
C LEU A 14 8.76 -21.18 -1.72
N ALA A 15 9.06 -20.42 -0.66
CA ALA A 15 8.59 -19.06 -0.51
C ALA A 15 9.24 -18.22 -1.62
N ILE A 16 8.42 -17.85 -2.61
CA ILE A 16 8.78 -16.88 -3.65
C ILE A 16 9.00 -15.54 -2.91
N PRO A 17 10.19 -14.90 -3.01
CA PRO A 17 10.35 -13.58 -2.47
C PRO A 17 9.45 -12.64 -3.28
N ALA A 18 8.44 -12.09 -2.62
CA ALA A 18 7.66 -10.99 -3.18
C ALA A 18 8.60 -9.81 -3.38
N ILE A 19 9.04 -9.61 -4.62
CA ILE A 19 9.79 -8.42 -5.03
C ILE A 19 8.82 -7.26 -4.87
N ALA A 20 9.01 -6.45 -3.82
CA ALA A 20 8.28 -5.21 -3.64
C ALA A 20 8.66 -4.26 -4.78
N GLN A 21 7.85 -4.24 -5.83
CA GLN A 21 8.02 -3.29 -6.93
C GLN A 21 7.67 -1.88 -6.45
N PRO A 22 8.30 -0.83 -7.00
CA PRO A 22 7.96 0.56 -6.74
C PRO A 22 6.60 0.86 -7.37
N VAL A 23 5.52 0.53 -6.65
CA VAL A 23 4.12 0.68 -7.08
C VAL A 23 3.80 2.13 -7.42
N ASP A 24 4.31 3.10 -6.65
CA ASP A 24 3.92 4.50 -6.79
C ASP A 24 4.36 5.17 -8.12
N GLN A 25 5.52 4.81 -8.66
CA GLN A 25 6.01 5.42 -9.91
C GLN A 25 5.42 4.73 -11.15
N ALA A 26 5.24 3.41 -11.09
CA ALA A 26 4.58 2.64 -12.14
C ALA A 26 3.11 3.05 -12.30
N ASP A 27 2.38 3.21 -11.19
CA ASP A 27 0.97 3.60 -11.17
C ASP A 27 0.74 5.02 -11.74
N ASN A 28 1.67 5.94 -11.49
CA ASN A 28 1.57 7.31 -12.01
C ASN A 28 1.86 7.38 -13.52
N THR A 29 2.84 6.61 -14.01
CA THR A 29 3.10 6.48 -15.47
C THR A 29 1.95 5.78 -16.21
N ASP A 30 1.35 4.76 -15.59
CA ASP A 30 0.19 4.06 -16.12
C ASP A 30 -1.06 4.97 -16.15
N CYS A 31 -1.21 5.84 -15.15
CA CYS A 31 -2.28 6.83 -15.18
C CYS A 31 -2.16 7.79 -16.39
N LYS A 32 -0.98 8.38 -16.63
CA LYS A 32 -0.79 9.32 -17.75
C LYS A 32 -1.05 8.66 -19.10
N ALA A 33 -0.66 7.41 -19.28
CA ALA A 33 -0.95 6.64 -20.49
C ALA A 33 -2.47 6.44 -20.68
N LYS A 34 -3.19 6.13 -19.60
CA LYS A 34 -4.66 5.95 -19.62
C LYS A 34 -5.42 7.26 -19.88
N GLU A 35 -4.96 8.38 -19.33
CA GLU A 35 -5.49 9.71 -19.63
C GLU A 35 -5.37 10.03 -21.13
N ALA A 36 -4.16 9.87 -21.69
CA ALA A 36 -3.91 10.12 -23.11
C ALA A 36 -4.66 9.18 -24.05
N ALA A 37 -4.97 7.95 -23.62
CA ALA A 37 -5.84 7.04 -24.37
C ALA A 37 -7.29 7.54 -24.42
N LEU A 38 -7.85 7.94 -23.28
CA LEU A 38 -9.21 8.48 -23.20
C LEU A 38 -9.36 9.78 -23.98
N GLU A 39 -8.37 10.68 -23.94
CA GLU A 39 -8.38 11.92 -24.72
C GLU A 39 -8.43 11.64 -26.24
N ARG A 40 -7.63 10.69 -26.72
CA ARG A 40 -7.70 10.25 -28.13
C ARG A 40 -9.06 9.69 -28.51
N ASP A 41 -9.65 8.87 -27.64
CA ASP A 41 -10.97 8.30 -27.88
C ASP A 41 -12.08 9.37 -27.91
N ILE A 42 -11.95 10.43 -27.09
CA ILE A 42 -12.85 11.59 -27.10
C ILE A 42 -12.78 12.30 -28.45
N ASP A 43 -11.57 12.53 -28.98
CA ASP A 43 -11.38 13.19 -30.28
C ASP A 43 -11.92 12.34 -31.43
N ILE A 44 -11.74 11.01 -31.38
CA ILE A 44 -12.34 10.07 -32.35
C ILE A 44 -13.87 10.10 -32.24
N ALA A 45 -14.44 10.09 -31.03
CA ALA A 45 -15.89 10.16 -30.84
C ALA A 45 -16.45 11.51 -31.34
N ARG A 46 -15.70 12.60 -31.15
CA ARG A 46 -16.05 13.94 -31.66
C ARG A 46 -16.06 13.96 -33.18
N SER A 47 -15.02 13.44 -33.85
CA SER A 47 -14.94 13.43 -35.31
C SER A 47 -16.03 12.58 -35.96
N LYS A 48 -16.50 11.54 -35.25
CA LYS A 48 -17.60 10.67 -35.68
C LYS A 48 -19.01 11.18 -35.30
N GLY A 49 -19.13 12.34 -34.67
CA GLY A 49 -20.41 12.90 -34.23
C GLY A 49 -21.09 12.11 -33.09
N GLN A 50 -20.36 11.25 -32.39
CA GLN A 50 -20.89 10.37 -31.35
C GLN A 50 -21.02 11.11 -30.00
N MET A 51 -21.96 12.05 -29.92
CA MET A 51 -22.06 12.97 -28.78
C MET A 51 -22.31 12.30 -27.43
N LEU A 52 -23.13 11.24 -27.38
CA LEU A 52 -23.34 10.48 -26.13
C LEU A 52 -22.06 9.77 -25.68
N ARG A 53 -21.38 9.08 -26.62
CA ARG A 53 -20.12 8.39 -26.33
C ARG A 53 -19.04 9.35 -25.87
N ARG A 54 -18.94 10.52 -26.50
CA ARG A 54 -18.03 11.61 -26.09
C ARG A 54 -18.25 12.02 -24.64
N ARG A 55 -19.52 12.19 -24.22
CA ARG A 55 -19.85 12.55 -22.83
C ARG A 55 -19.43 11.45 -21.85
N GLN A 56 -19.74 10.19 -22.15
CA GLN A 56 -19.32 9.05 -21.33
C GLN A 56 -17.79 8.96 -21.18
N LEU A 57 -17.05 9.18 -22.27
CA LEU A 57 -15.59 9.19 -22.23
C LEU A 57 -15.03 10.37 -21.43
N ALA A 58 -15.65 11.55 -21.51
CA ALA A 58 -15.27 12.71 -20.71
C ALA A 58 -15.53 12.50 -19.20
N GLU A 59 -16.64 11.86 -18.84
CA GLU A 59 -16.93 11.45 -17.46
C GLU A 59 -15.90 10.42 -16.96
N ALA A 60 -15.56 9.43 -17.79
CA ALA A 60 -14.53 8.45 -17.46
C ALA A 60 -13.15 9.10 -17.26
N LEU A 61 -12.80 10.10 -18.08
CA LEU A 61 -11.57 10.87 -17.94
C LEU A 61 -11.55 11.67 -16.64
N ALA A 62 -12.64 12.35 -16.29
CA ALA A 62 -12.74 13.10 -15.03
C ALA A 62 -12.62 12.18 -13.79
N ALA A 63 -13.25 11.00 -13.84
CA ALA A 63 -13.15 10.00 -12.78
C ALA A 63 -11.72 9.42 -12.67
N LEU A 64 -11.03 9.20 -13.80
CA LEU A 64 -9.63 8.77 -13.82
C LEU A 64 -8.72 9.85 -13.22
N GLN A 65 -8.84 11.10 -13.66
CA GLN A 65 -8.06 12.22 -13.16
C GLN A 65 -8.21 12.39 -11.64
N THR A 66 -9.42 12.17 -11.10
CA THR A 66 -9.67 12.23 -9.66
C THR A 66 -8.91 11.13 -8.91
N ARG A 67 -8.96 9.89 -9.42
CA ARG A 67 -8.24 8.75 -8.82
C ARG A 67 -6.73 8.95 -8.89
N CYS A 68 -6.21 9.41 -10.02
CA CYS A 68 -4.78 9.64 -10.16
C CYS A 68 -4.28 10.81 -9.33
N LYS A 69 -5.10 11.86 -9.16
CA LYS A 69 -4.82 12.93 -8.19
C LYS A 69 -4.90 12.44 -6.75
N ALA A 70 -5.75 11.47 -6.42
CA ALA A 70 -5.79 10.88 -5.08
C ALA A 70 -4.55 10.02 -4.80
N VAL A 71 -4.00 9.34 -5.81
CA VAL A 71 -2.70 8.62 -5.71
C VAL A 71 -1.51 9.59 -5.67
N ALA A 72 -1.60 10.73 -6.35
CA ALA A 72 -0.55 11.76 -6.36
C ALA A 72 -0.65 12.78 -5.22
N ALA A 73 -1.81 12.90 -4.56
CA ALA A 73 -1.97 13.68 -3.36
C ALA A 73 -1.17 12.97 -2.26
N PRO A 74 -0.29 13.69 -1.53
CA PRO A 74 0.47 13.05 -0.49
C PRO A 74 -0.47 12.77 0.70
N GLU A 75 -1.14 11.62 0.68
CA GLU A 75 -1.10 10.72 1.83
C GLU A 75 0.30 10.90 2.42
N GLN A 76 0.45 11.49 3.62
CA GLN A 76 1.74 11.86 4.22
C GLN A 76 2.85 10.98 3.68
N SER A 77 3.77 11.59 2.92
CA SER A 77 4.81 10.85 2.17
C SER A 77 5.27 9.68 3.01
N ARG A 78 5.37 8.48 2.42
CA ARG A 78 5.76 7.26 3.13
C ARG A 78 6.92 7.50 4.12
N ALA A 79 7.87 8.37 3.77
CA ALA A 79 8.94 8.86 4.63
C ALA A 79 8.46 9.55 5.92
N ALA A 80 7.53 10.51 5.84
CA ALA A 80 6.94 11.18 6.99
C ALA A 80 6.14 10.23 7.90
N ARG A 81 5.47 9.22 7.33
CA ARG A 81 4.82 8.17 8.12
C ARG A 81 5.83 7.29 8.86
N ILE A 82 6.92 6.92 8.19
CA ILE A 82 8.01 6.16 8.78
C ILE A 82 8.65 6.95 9.93
N GLU A 83 8.98 8.22 9.72
CA GLU A 83 9.60 9.08 10.73
C GLU A 83 8.73 9.22 11.98
N ARG A 84 7.40 9.39 11.81
CA ARG A 84 6.47 9.40 12.94
C ARG A 84 6.51 8.10 13.73
N LEU A 85 6.43 6.96 13.05
CA LEU A 85 6.44 5.65 13.70
C LEU A 85 7.78 5.38 14.41
N GLU A 86 8.90 5.80 13.83
CA GLU A 86 10.20 5.68 14.47
C GLU A 86 10.30 6.51 15.75
N GLN A 87 9.72 7.71 15.76
CA GLN A 87 9.63 8.54 16.97
C GLN A 87 8.76 7.88 18.03
N GLU A 88 7.59 7.39 17.65
CA GLU A 88 6.66 6.70 18.56
C GLU A 88 7.31 5.45 19.20
N ILE A 89 8.07 4.67 18.43
CA ILE A 89 8.83 3.53 18.94
C ILE A 89 9.87 3.97 19.98
N ARG A 90 10.57 5.09 19.76
CA ARG A 90 11.55 5.62 20.74
C ARG A 90 10.86 6.01 22.04
N ASP A 91 9.73 6.69 21.95
CA ASP A 91 8.98 7.17 23.12
C ASP A 91 8.42 5.99 23.93
N LEU A 92 7.81 5.00 23.27
CA LEU A 92 7.31 3.78 23.92
C LEU A 92 8.43 2.99 24.62
N ARG A 93 9.63 2.94 24.04
CA ARG A 93 10.79 2.28 24.70
C ARG A 93 11.23 3.01 25.95
N LEU A 94 11.19 4.34 25.95
CA LEU A 94 11.51 5.13 27.15
C LEU A 94 10.46 4.91 28.25
N GLU A 95 9.18 4.88 27.89
CA GLU A 95 8.09 4.57 28.82
C GLU A 95 8.22 3.18 29.41
N LEU A 96 8.52 2.17 28.58
CA LEU A 96 8.77 0.80 29.02
C LEU A 96 9.92 0.76 30.04
N ASN A 97 11.07 1.37 29.72
CA ASN A 97 12.23 1.39 30.61
C ASN A 97 11.91 2.03 31.97
N ARG A 98 11.11 3.11 31.97
CA ARG A 98 10.67 3.76 33.22
C ARG A 98 9.76 2.85 34.03
N ALA A 99 8.80 2.20 33.40
CA ALA A 99 7.89 1.26 34.08
C ALA A 99 8.65 0.05 34.66
N GLU A 100 9.64 -0.46 33.94
CA GLU A 100 10.52 -1.53 34.42
C GLU A 100 11.38 -1.10 35.61
N GLU A 101 11.88 0.14 35.63
CA GLU A 101 12.61 0.68 36.79
C GLU A 101 11.70 0.79 38.02
N GLN A 102 10.50 1.36 37.85
CA GLN A 102 9.52 1.43 38.93
C GLN A 102 9.20 0.04 39.50
N LEU A 103 9.10 -0.97 38.63
CA LEU A 103 8.90 -2.36 39.06
C LEU A 103 10.11 -2.89 39.83
N ARG A 104 11.34 -2.57 39.43
CA ARG A 104 12.56 -2.93 40.17
C ARG A 104 12.57 -2.28 41.54
N GLU A 105 12.32 -0.97 41.63
CA GLU A 105 12.28 -0.24 42.89
C GLU A 105 11.26 -0.86 43.86
N LEU A 106 10.04 -1.16 43.40
CA LEU A 106 9.02 -1.80 44.25
C LEU A 106 9.43 -3.20 44.72
N LYS A 107 10.16 -3.97 43.90
CA LYS A 107 10.66 -5.30 44.28
C LYS A 107 11.81 -5.26 45.28
N HIS A 108 12.64 -4.22 45.26
CA HIS A 108 13.84 -4.12 46.11
C HIS A 108 13.66 -3.18 47.31
N GLY A 109 12.70 -2.24 47.25
CA GLY A 109 12.37 -1.27 48.29
C GLY A 109 11.23 -1.70 49.22
N GLY A 110 10.64 -2.88 49.00
CA GLY A 110 9.71 -3.51 49.94
C GLY A 110 10.45 -4.29 51.03
N SER A 111 11.00 -3.59 52.03
CA SER A 111 11.43 -4.15 53.32
C SER A 111 10.81 -3.34 54.44
#